data_AF-A0A2J8UWJ7-F1
#
_entry.id   AF-A0A2J8UWJ7-F1
#
_cell.length_a   1.000
_cell.length_b   1.000
_cell.length_c   1.000
_cell.angle_alpha   90.00
_cell.angle_beta   90.00
_cell.angle_gamma   90.00
#
_symmetry.space_group_name_H-M   'P 1'
#
loop_
_entity.id
_entity.type
_entity.pdbx_description
1 polymer ?
#
loop_
_entity_poly.entity_id
_entity_poly.type
_entity_poly.pdbx_seq_one_letter_code
_entity_poly.pdbx_strand_id
1 'polypeptide(L)'
;MNVFRILGDLSHLLAMILLLGKIWRSKCCTGISGKSQILFALVFTTRYLDLFTNFISIYNTVMKILWTFSIYLESVAILPQLFMISKTGEAETITTHYLFFLGLYRALYLANWIRRYQTENFYDQIAVVSGVVQTIFYCDFFYLYVTKVLKGKKLSLPMPI
;
A
#
# COMPACT_ATOMS: atom_id res chain seq x y z
N MET A 1 -14.92 11.32 10.79
CA MET A 1 -14.75 10.64 9.48
C MET A 1 -14.76 11.71 8.40
N ASN A 2 -14.00 11.58 7.31
CA ASN A 2 -13.99 12.59 6.24
C ASN A 2 -13.81 11.94 4.87
N VAL A 3 -14.10 12.70 3.82
CA VAL A 3 -14.11 12.20 2.43
C VAL A 3 -12.74 11.69 1.98
N PHE A 4 -11.64 12.37 2.34
CA PHE A 4 -10.29 11.95 1.98
C PHE A 4 -9.91 10.61 2.61
N ARG A 5 -10.29 10.39 3.87
CA ARG A 5 -10.08 9.13 4.56
C ARG A 5 -10.88 8.00 3.91
N ILE A 6 -12.16 8.22 3.62
CA ILE A 6 -13.01 7.21 2.97
C ILE A 6 -12.47 6.85 1.58
N LEU A 7 -12.12 7.85 0.76
CA LEU A 7 -11.54 7.61 -0.56
C LEU A 7 -10.19 6.90 -0.48
N GLY A 8 -9.36 7.25 0.51
CA GLY A 8 -8.10 6.56 0.77
C GLY A 8 -8.33 5.09 1.12
N ASP A 9 -9.26 4.82 2.03
CA ASP A 9 -9.62 3.47 2.45
C ASP A 9 -10.14 2.61 1.29
N LEU A 10 -10.98 3.18 0.42
CA LEU A 10 -11.48 2.52 -0.79
C LEU A 10 -10.38 2.27 -1.83
N SER A 11 -9.50 3.24 -2.06
CA SER A 11 -8.33 3.10 -2.95
C SER A 11 -7.42 1.97 -2.46
N HIS A 12 -7.18 1.90 -1.16
CA HIS A 12 -6.39 0.85 -0.56
C HIS A 12 -7.04 -0.53 -0.71
N LEU A 13 -8.34 -0.63 -0.45
CA LEU A 13 -9.10 -1.86 -0.66
C LEU A 13 -9.02 -2.34 -2.12
N LEU A 14 -9.13 -1.43 -3.08
CA LEU A 14 -9.01 -1.75 -4.50
C LEU A 14 -7.61 -2.28 -4.86
N ALA A 15 -6.55 -1.67 -4.31
CA ALA A 15 -5.18 -2.16 -4.46
C ALA A 15 -5.06 -3.62 -3.97
N MET A 16 -5.68 -3.96 -2.83
CA MET A 16 -5.66 -5.31 -2.27
C MET A 16 -6.43 -6.32 -3.10
N ILE A 17 -7.58 -5.94 -3.65
CA ILE A 17 -8.36 -6.81 -4.54
C ILE A 17 -7.55 -7.16 -5.79
N LEU A 18 -6.87 -6.17 -6.38
CA LEU A 18 -6.00 -6.39 -7.54
C LEU A 18 -4.82 -7.32 -7.22
N LEU A 19 -4.20 -7.12 -6.07
CA LEU A 19 -3.08 -7.92 -5.61
C LEU A 19 -3.48 -9.37 -5.32
N LEU A 20 -4.59 -9.58 -4.62
CA LEU A 20 -5.17 -10.90 -4.37
C LEU A 20 -5.57 -11.62 -5.67
N GLY A 21 -6.23 -10.90 -6.58
CA GLY A 21 -6.59 -11.43 -7.90
C GLY A 21 -5.36 -11.86 -8.70
N LYS A 22 -4.26 -11.12 -8.59
CA LYS A 22 -2.99 -11.51 -9.18
C LYS A 22 -2.44 -12.79 -8.55
N ILE A 23 -2.27 -12.82 -7.22
CA ILE A 23 -1.71 -13.97 -6.50
C ILE A 23 -2.51 -15.24 -6.79
N TRP A 24 -3.84 -15.13 -6.78
CA TRP A 24 -4.73 -16.25 -7.08
C TRP A 24 -4.49 -16.83 -8.47
N ARG A 25 -4.21 -15.98 -9.46
CA ARG A 25 -3.94 -16.39 -10.86
C ARG A 25 -2.50 -16.83 -11.09
N SER A 26 -1.51 -16.24 -10.43
CA SER A 26 -0.09 -16.53 -10.67
C SER A 26 0.40 -17.82 -10.00
N LYS A 27 -0.33 -18.34 -8.99
CA LYS A 27 -0.08 -19.65 -8.32
C LYS A 27 1.39 -19.92 -7.93
N CYS A 28 2.22 -18.88 -7.76
CA CYS A 28 3.65 -19.02 -7.55
C CYS A 28 4.09 -18.23 -6.33
N CYS A 29 4.67 -18.94 -5.35
CA CYS A 29 5.23 -18.39 -4.11
C CYS A 29 6.75 -18.56 -4.03
N THR A 30 7.40 -18.92 -5.13
CA THR A 30 8.84 -19.20 -5.17
C THR A 30 9.63 -17.91 -4.95
N GLY A 31 10.52 -17.89 -3.94
CA GLY A 31 11.38 -16.75 -3.61
C GLY A 31 10.98 -15.93 -2.37
N ILE A 32 9.91 -16.33 -1.65
CA ILE A 32 9.48 -15.65 -0.42
C ILE A 32 10.25 -16.20 0.80
N SER A 33 11.01 -15.34 1.49
CA SER A 33 11.70 -15.70 2.74
C SER A 33 10.72 -15.77 3.92
N GLY A 34 10.50 -16.96 4.48
CA GLY A 34 9.64 -17.16 5.65
C GLY A 34 10.08 -16.37 6.89
N LYS A 35 11.40 -16.13 7.07
CA LYS A 35 11.92 -15.32 8.19
C LYS A 35 11.50 -13.84 8.07
N SER A 36 11.51 -13.30 6.86
CA SER A 36 11.03 -11.94 6.59
C SER A 36 9.52 -11.83 6.83
N GLN A 37 8.74 -12.87 6.48
CA GLN A 37 7.30 -12.90 6.72
C GLN A 37 6.95 -12.94 8.21
N ILE A 38 7.71 -13.67 9.02
CA ILE A 38 7.52 -13.69 10.48
C ILE A 38 7.82 -12.31 11.10
N LEU A 39 8.87 -11.63 10.64
CA LEU A 39 9.19 -10.28 11.13
C LEU A 39 8.09 -9.27 10.75
N PHE A 40 7.59 -9.31 9.52
CA PHE A 40 6.44 -8.50 9.13
C PHE A 40 5.19 -8.84 9.95
N ALA A 41 4.90 -10.13 10.13
CA ALA A 41 3.80 -10.60 10.97
C ALA A 41 3.86 -10.01 12.39
N LEU A 42 5.04 -10.04 13.00
CA LEU A 42 5.25 -9.54 14.36
C LEU A 42 5.13 -8.03 14.47
N VAL A 43 5.72 -7.28 13.53
CA VAL A 43 5.68 -5.80 13.52
C VAL A 43 4.25 -5.27 13.41
N PHE A 44 3.43 -5.83 12.51
CA PHE A 44 2.06 -5.34 12.39
C PHE A 44 1.14 -5.91 13.49
N THR A 45 1.43 -7.08 14.06
CA THR A 45 0.62 -7.62 15.16
C THR A 45 0.75 -6.72 16.36
N THR A 46 1.99 -6.34 16.70
CA THR A 46 2.30 -5.45 17.82
C THR A 46 1.75 -4.04 17.63
N ARG A 47 1.64 -3.56 16.38
CA ARG A 47 1.08 -2.23 16.07
C ARG A 47 -0.43 -2.12 16.31
N TYR A 48 -1.19 -3.22 16.19
CA TYR A 48 -2.65 -3.22 16.29
C TYR A 48 -3.20 -3.93 17.52
N LEU A 49 -2.37 -4.09 18.56
CA LEU A 49 -2.84 -4.56 19.86
C LEU A 49 -3.90 -3.62 20.47
N ASP A 50 -3.96 -2.35 20.02
CA ASP A 50 -4.99 -1.37 20.40
C ASP A 50 -6.41 -1.80 20.01
N LEU A 51 -6.54 -2.71 19.04
CA LEU A 51 -7.82 -3.21 18.53
C LEU A 51 -8.57 -4.07 19.57
N PHE A 52 -7.84 -4.69 20.49
CA PHE A 52 -8.41 -5.48 21.60
C PHE A 52 -8.74 -4.63 22.84
N THR A 53 -8.24 -3.39 22.91
CA THR A 53 -8.36 -2.55 24.11
C THR A 53 -9.27 -1.35 23.90
N ASN A 54 -9.47 -0.87 22.66
CA ASN A 54 -10.23 0.34 22.38
C ASN A 54 -11.28 0.14 21.28
N PHE A 55 -12.54 0.03 21.69
CA PHE A 55 -13.68 -0.01 20.76
C PHE A 55 -14.22 1.40 20.50
N ILE A 56 -14.18 1.83 19.24
CA ILE A 56 -14.70 3.14 18.82
C ILE A 56 -16.00 3.00 18.02
N SER A 57 -16.03 2.16 16.98
CA SER A 57 -17.24 1.85 16.21
C SER A 57 -17.03 0.62 15.31
N ILE A 58 -18.11 -0.04 14.89
CA ILE A 58 -18.07 -1.22 14.00
C ILE A 58 -17.30 -0.92 12.71
N TYR A 59 -17.60 0.21 12.05
CA TYR A 59 -16.90 0.60 10.82
C TYR A 59 -15.39 0.75 11.06
N ASN A 60 -14.98 1.45 12.13
CA ASN A 60 -13.57 1.69 12.41
C ASN A 60 -12.85 0.40 12.79
N THR A 61 -13.51 -0.51 13.51
CA THR A 61 -12.96 -1.84 13.85
C THR A 61 -12.79 -2.70 12.60
N VAL A 62 -13.82 -2.81 11.74
CA VAL A 62 -13.74 -3.58 10.49
C VAL A 62 -12.65 -3.02 9.58
N MET A 63 -12.62 -1.69 9.39
CA MET A 63 -11.60 -1.04 8.56
C MET A 63 -10.20 -1.22 9.14
N LYS A 64 -10.02 -1.15 10.46
CA LYS A 64 -8.72 -1.44 11.10
C LYS A 64 -8.30 -2.89 10.85
N ILE A 65 -9.19 -3.87 11.00
CA ILE A 65 -8.87 -5.28 10.74
C ILE A 65 -8.46 -5.49 9.28
N LEU A 66 -9.24 -4.95 8.33
CA LEU A 66 -8.94 -5.03 6.91
C LEU A 66 -7.62 -4.34 6.58
N TRP A 67 -7.35 -3.20 7.22
CA TRP A 67 -6.10 -2.46 7.05
C TRP A 67 -4.89 -3.23 7.58
N THR A 68 -5.00 -3.82 8.77
CA THR A 68 -3.98 -4.71 9.33
C THR A 68 -3.70 -5.90 8.42
N PHE A 69 -4.76 -6.57 7.96
CA PHE A 69 -4.66 -7.69 7.03
C PHE A 69 -3.97 -7.29 5.71
N SER A 70 -4.35 -6.14 5.16
CA SER A 70 -3.76 -5.64 3.91
C SER A 70 -2.28 -5.33 4.02
N ILE A 71 -1.81 -4.83 5.16
CA ILE A 71 -0.38 -4.56 5.34
C ILE A 71 0.42 -5.86 5.43
N TYR A 72 -0.09 -6.89 6.10
CA TYR A 72 0.54 -8.22 6.04
C TYR A 72 0.63 -8.70 4.60
N LEU A 73 -0.47 -8.59 3.86
CA LEU A 73 -0.54 -9.05 2.49
C LEU A 73 0.42 -8.29 1.57
N GLU A 74 0.52 -6.97 1.72
CA GLU A 74 1.46 -6.10 1.00
C GLU A 74 2.92 -6.53 1.25
N SER A 75 3.27 -6.79 2.50
CA SER A 75 4.63 -7.21 2.88
C SER A 75 5.05 -8.59 2.33
N VAL A 76 4.08 -9.50 2.19
CA VAL A 76 4.31 -10.83 1.58
C VAL A 76 4.40 -10.71 0.06
N ALA A 77 3.49 -9.95 -0.54
CA ALA A 77 3.26 -9.94 -1.97
C ALA A 77 4.24 -9.07 -2.76
N ILE A 78 4.92 -8.12 -2.10
CA ILE A 78 5.92 -7.29 -2.77
C ILE A 78 7.20 -8.06 -3.13
N LEU A 79 7.55 -9.14 -2.40
CA LEU A 79 8.79 -9.89 -2.64
C LEU A 79 8.81 -10.65 -3.98
N PRO A 80 7.79 -11.46 -4.35
CA PRO A 80 7.73 -12.08 -5.67
C PRO A 80 7.71 -11.03 -6.79
N GLN A 81 7.07 -9.89 -6.53
CA GLN A 81 6.95 -8.81 -7.49
C GLN A 81 8.30 -8.17 -7.83
N LEU A 82 9.09 -7.86 -6.81
CA LEU A 82 10.43 -7.29 -6.96
C LEU A 82 11.37 -8.30 -7.64
N PHE A 83 11.26 -9.59 -7.32
CA PHE A 83 12.05 -10.64 -7.97
C PHE A 83 11.71 -10.81 -9.45
N MET A 84 10.43 -10.77 -9.80
CA MET A 84 10.01 -10.86 -11.19
C MET A 84 10.52 -9.65 -11.99
N ILE A 85 10.33 -8.43 -11.46
CA ILE A 85 10.78 -7.20 -12.11
C ILE A 85 12.31 -7.15 -12.24
N SER A 86 13.07 -7.65 -11.26
CA SER A 86 14.54 -7.68 -11.36
C SER A 86 15.04 -8.70 -12.39
N LYS A 87 14.26 -9.74 -12.70
CA LYS A 87 14.57 -10.74 -13.72
C LYS A 87 14.14 -10.33 -15.12
N THR A 88 12.98 -9.68 -15.26
CA THR A 88 12.39 -9.36 -16.57
C THR A 88 12.62 -7.91 -16.99
N GLY A 89 12.97 -7.01 -16.07
CA GLY A 89 13.04 -5.57 -16.31
C GLY A 89 11.69 -4.90 -16.60
N GLU A 90 10.60 -5.67 -16.65
CA GLU A 90 9.26 -5.23 -17.03
C GLU A 90 8.28 -5.42 -15.86
N ALA A 91 7.55 -4.36 -15.52
CA ALA A 91 6.42 -4.48 -14.61
C ALA A 91 5.14 -4.81 -15.40
N GLU A 92 4.43 -5.84 -14.95
CA GLU A 92 3.11 -6.19 -15.47
C GLU A 92 2.09 -5.07 -15.24
N THR A 93 1.15 -4.92 -16.17
CA THR A 93 0.09 -3.90 -16.12
C THR A 93 -0.74 -3.97 -14.84
N ILE A 94 -1.14 -5.17 -14.40
CA ILE A 94 -1.92 -5.37 -13.15
C ILE A 94 -1.15 -4.87 -11.93
N THR A 95 0.14 -5.19 -11.85
CA THR A 95 1.02 -4.72 -10.77
C THR A 95 1.09 -3.20 -10.77
N THR A 96 1.18 -2.61 -11.94
CA THR A 96 1.32 -1.16 -12.09
C THR A 96 0.04 -0.43 -11.65
N HIS A 97 -1.13 -0.97 -11.95
CA HIS A 97 -2.40 -0.44 -11.40
C HIS A 97 -2.52 -0.63 -9.89
N TYR A 98 -2.11 -1.78 -9.36
CA TYR A 98 -2.06 -2.02 -7.91
C TYR A 98 -1.19 -0.97 -7.21
N LEU A 99 0.05 -0.75 -7.67
CA LEU A 99 0.97 0.24 -7.11
C LEU A 99 0.44 1.67 -7.24
N PHE A 100 -0.32 1.97 -8.30
CA PHE A 100 -0.98 3.26 -8.46
C PHE A 100 -2.04 3.51 -7.38
N PHE A 101 -2.96 2.57 -7.15
CA PHE A 101 -3.97 2.69 -6.08
C PHE A 101 -3.35 2.69 -4.68
N LEU A 102 -2.21 2.00 -4.52
CA LEU A 102 -1.39 2.00 -3.32
C LEU A 102 -0.71 3.37 -3.09
N GLY A 103 -0.18 4.02 -4.11
CA GLY A 103 0.30 5.39 -3.98
C GLY A 103 -0.85 6.37 -3.68
N LEU A 104 -2.00 6.18 -4.34
CA LEU A 104 -3.13 7.10 -4.27
C LEU A 104 -3.74 7.15 -2.86
N TYR A 105 -3.86 6.01 -2.16
CA TYR A 105 -4.36 6.06 -0.78
C TYR A 105 -3.42 6.86 0.14
N ARG A 106 -2.09 6.76 -0.05
CA ARG A 106 -1.13 7.53 0.76
C ARG A 106 -1.26 9.03 0.53
N ALA A 107 -1.41 9.44 -0.72
CA ALA A 107 -1.68 10.84 -1.06
C ALA A 107 -2.99 11.35 -0.45
N LEU A 108 -4.06 10.55 -0.49
CA LEU A 108 -5.35 10.89 0.13
C LEU A 108 -5.25 10.95 1.65
N TYR A 109 -4.43 10.10 2.28
CA TYR A 109 -4.19 10.15 3.72
C TYR A 109 -3.42 11.40 4.17
N LEU A 110 -2.46 11.88 3.36
CA LEU A 110 -1.81 13.18 3.57
C LEU A 110 -2.83 14.33 3.54
N ALA A 111 -3.71 14.36 2.53
CA ALA A 111 -4.80 15.34 2.46
C ALA A 111 -5.75 15.25 3.67
N ASN A 112 -6.06 14.03 4.11
CA ASN A 112 -6.83 13.80 5.34
C ASN A 112 -6.13 14.39 6.57
N TRP A 113 -4.81 14.21 6.74
CA TRP A 113 -4.09 14.77 7.90
C TRP A 113 -4.04 16.30 7.87
N ILE A 114 -3.83 16.92 6.70
CA ILE A 114 -3.88 18.38 6.55
C ILE A 114 -5.25 18.90 7.00
N ARG A 115 -6.34 18.28 6.51
CA ARG A 115 -7.69 18.67 6.90
C ARG A 115 -7.94 18.46 8.40
N ARG A 116 -7.49 17.33 8.98
CA ARG A 116 -7.64 17.06 10.42
C ARG A 116 -6.86 18.05 11.28
N TYR A 117 -5.68 18.47 10.83
CA TYR A 117 -4.92 19.52 11.51
C TYR A 117 -5.72 20.82 11.56
N GLN A 118 -6.31 21.22 10.44
CA GLN A 118 -7.10 22.47 10.35
C GLN A 118 -8.43 22.42 11.11
N THR A 119 -9.17 21.31 11.06
CA THR A 119 -10.53 21.25 11.64
C THR A 119 -10.59 20.67 13.04
N GLU A 120 -9.67 19.75 13.39
CA GLU A 120 -9.72 18.96 14.62
C GLU A 120 -8.50 19.25 15.53
N ASN A 121 -7.54 20.09 15.12
CA ASN A 121 -6.25 20.32 15.80
C ASN A 121 -5.51 19.01 16.14
N PHE A 122 -5.78 17.95 15.40
CA PHE A 122 -5.17 16.64 15.62
C PHE A 122 -3.90 16.50 14.77
N TYR A 123 -2.78 16.19 15.43
CA TYR A 123 -1.50 15.96 14.77
C TYR A 123 -0.81 14.71 15.34
N ASP A 124 -0.61 13.71 14.48
CA ASP A 124 0.19 12.52 14.78
C ASP A 124 1.48 12.60 13.98
N GLN A 125 2.56 12.98 14.65
CA GLN A 125 3.85 13.21 14.03
C GLN A 125 4.41 11.95 13.36
N ILE A 126 4.24 10.79 13.97
CA ILE A 126 4.77 9.53 13.45
C ILE A 126 4.04 9.14 12.16
N ALA A 127 2.71 9.23 12.19
CA ALA A 127 1.88 8.95 11.01
C ALA A 127 2.21 9.90 9.85
N VAL A 128 2.31 11.21 10.12
CA VAL A 128 2.58 12.22 9.09
C VAL A 128 3.97 12.04 8.49
N VAL A 129 5.03 11.91 9.30
CA VAL A 129 6.41 11.78 8.80
C VAL A 129 6.56 10.49 7.98
N SER A 130 6.06 9.36 8.48
CA SER A 130 6.13 8.10 7.72
C SER A 130 5.34 8.16 6.41
N GLY A 131 4.17 8.80 6.40
CA GLY A 131 3.36 8.96 5.20
C GLY A 131 4.00 9.88 4.17
N VAL A 132 4.63 10.98 4.57
CA VAL A 132 5.38 11.87 3.67
C VAL A 132 6.54 11.10 3.02
N VAL A 133 7.35 10.40 3.80
CA VAL A 133 8.47 9.59 3.29
C VAL A 133 7.98 8.55 2.29
N GLN A 134 6.90 7.83 2.61
CA GLN A 134 6.30 6.87 1.69
C GLN A 134 5.81 7.51 0.40
N THR A 135 5.11 8.64 0.45
CA THR A 135 4.62 9.33 -0.74
C THR A 135 5.76 9.82 -1.64
N ILE A 136 6.89 10.26 -1.07
CA ILE A 136 8.08 10.65 -1.85
C ILE A 136 8.61 9.48 -2.68
N PHE A 137 8.66 8.27 -2.12
CA PHE A 137 9.06 7.07 -2.88
C PHE A 137 8.10 6.73 -4.03
N TYR A 138 6.81 7.10 -3.92
CA TYR A 138 5.84 6.92 -5.01
C TYR A 138 5.89 8.01 -6.08
N CYS A 139 6.55 9.16 -5.86
CA CYS A 139 6.55 10.27 -6.82
C CYS A 139 7.16 9.87 -8.18
N ASP A 140 8.32 9.20 -8.17
CA ASP A 140 8.97 8.73 -9.40
C ASP A 140 8.10 7.69 -10.13
N PHE A 141 7.49 6.78 -9.36
CA PHE A 141 6.55 5.81 -9.90
C PHE A 141 5.33 6.48 -10.57
N PHE A 142 4.73 7.50 -9.96
CA PHE A 142 3.60 8.22 -10.55
C PHE A 142 3.97 8.93 -11.84
N TYR A 143 5.13 9.56 -11.87
CA TYR A 143 5.64 10.20 -13.09
C TYR A 143 5.77 9.17 -14.23
N LEU A 144 6.37 8.01 -13.96
CA LEU A 144 6.50 6.93 -14.94
C LEU A 144 5.14 6.32 -15.35
N TYR A 145 4.21 6.18 -14.40
CA TYR A 145 2.86 5.68 -14.66
C TYR A 145 2.10 6.57 -15.65
N VAL A 146 2.09 7.89 -15.40
CA VAL A 146 1.38 8.86 -16.26
C VAL A 146 2.02 8.96 -17.64
N THR A 147 3.36 8.96 -17.70
CA THR A 147 4.08 9.16 -18.97
C THR A 147 4.14 7.92 -19.84
N LYS A 148 4.20 6.71 -19.25
CA LYS A 148 4.31 5.44 -19.99
C LYS A 148 2.99 4.66 -20.03
N VAL A 149 2.43 4.35 -18.86
CA VAL A 149 1.33 3.36 -18.75
C VAL A 149 0.00 3.91 -19.26
N LEU A 150 -0.34 5.17 -18.95
CA LEU A 150 -1.54 5.80 -19.51
C LEU A 150 -1.49 5.95 -21.04
N LYS A 151 -0.29 5.94 -21.63
CA LYS A 151 -0.09 5.95 -23.08
C LYS A 151 0.00 4.55 -23.70
N GLY A 152 -0.34 3.50 -22.93
CA GLY A 152 -0.31 2.11 -23.37
C GLY A 152 1.10 1.51 -23.49
N LYS A 153 2.14 2.21 -23.04
CA LYS A 153 3.52 1.70 -23.04
C LYS A 153 3.77 0.90 -21.76
N LYS A 154 4.49 -0.21 -21.88
CA LYS A 154 4.90 -1.01 -20.72
C LYS A 154 5.86 -0.23 -19.82
N LEU A 155 5.74 -0.43 -18.50
CA LEU A 155 6.66 0.13 -17.53
C LEU A 155 7.94 -0.73 -17.48
N SER A 156 8.97 -0.29 -18.19
CA SER A 156 10.34 -0.79 -18.03
C SER A 156 11.08 0.05 -16.99
N LEU A 157 11.65 -0.62 -15.99
CA LEU A 157 12.56 0.01 -15.04
C LEU A 157 13.99 -0.03 -15.62
N PRO A 158 14.82 1.00 -15.40
CA PRO A 158 16.24 0.90 -15.69
C PRO A 158 16.81 -0.25 -14.85
N MET A 159 17.38 -1.25 -15.51
CA MET A 159 18.08 -2.33 -14.83
C MET A 159 19.21 -1.71 -13.99
N PRO A 160 19.36 -2.09 -12.71
CA PRO A 160 20.58 -1.73 -11.99
C PRO A 160 21.75 -2.33 -12.76
N ILE A 161 22.66 -1.46 -13.21
CA ILE A 161 23.91 -1.80 -13.91
C ILE A 161 24.79 -2.61 -12.96
#